data_AF-A0AA38FTL2-F1
#
_entry.id   AF-A0AA38FTL2-F1
#
_cell.length_a   1.000
_cell.length_b   1.000
_cell.length_c   1.000
_cell.angle_alpha   90.00
_cell.angle_beta   90.00
_cell.angle_gamma   90.00
#
_symmetry.space_group_name_H-M   'P 1'
#
loop_
_entity.id
_entity.type
_entity.pdbx_description
1 polymer ?
#
loop_
_entity_poly.entity_id
_entity_poly.type
_entity_poly.pdbx_seq_one_letter_code
_entity_poly.pdbx_strand_id
1 'polypeptide(L)'
;INQCLKLEYPHLGLSVGTEFENRVAKACKTKIFNEKTTSLLQKEVGRLLVSTGFDWEQEYSVDGYTLDVVIHHKKVGLEIYGPSHFSRNTGSPLGPTMLKHRYLASAGWHVVSLSWQE
;
A
#
# COMPACT_ATOMS: atom_id res chain seq x y z
N ILE A 1 3.27 -15.96 -10.82
CA ILE A 1 2.16 -16.07 -9.85
C ILE A 1 2.01 -14.74 -9.13
N ASN A 2 0.78 -14.28 -8.95
CA ASN A 2 0.49 -13.05 -8.22
C ASN A 2 0.91 -13.22 -6.75
N GLN A 3 1.90 -12.45 -6.28
CA GLN A 3 2.35 -12.49 -4.88
C GLN A 3 1.19 -12.26 -3.90
N CYS A 4 0.17 -11.48 -4.29
CA CYS A 4 -1.04 -11.30 -3.49
C CYS A 4 -1.78 -12.62 -3.26
N LEU A 5 -1.87 -13.50 -4.26
CA LEU A 5 -2.57 -14.78 -4.10
C LEU A 5 -1.82 -15.74 -3.17
N LYS A 6 -0.48 -15.70 -3.16
CA LYS A 6 0.31 -16.51 -2.21
C LYS A 6 0.07 -16.07 -0.76
N LEU A 7 -0.02 -14.77 -0.52
CA LEU A 7 -0.28 -14.22 0.82
C LEU A 7 -1.75 -14.37 1.24
N GLU A 8 -2.70 -14.10 0.34
CA GLU A 8 -4.14 -14.21 0.61
C GLU A 8 -4.57 -15.68 0.80
N TYR A 9 -3.96 -16.60 0.05
CA TYR A 9 -4.36 -18.01 -0.01
C TYR A 9 -3.16 -18.97 0.12
N PRO A 10 -2.48 -19.00 1.28
CA PRO A 10 -1.28 -19.82 1.47
C PRO A 10 -1.53 -21.31 1.28
N HIS A 11 -2.76 -21.77 1.54
CA HIS A 11 -3.18 -23.17 1.37
C HIS A 11 -3.18 -23.66 -0.08
N LEU A 12 -3.21 -22.75 -1.08
CA LEU A 12 -3.16 -23.14 -2.49
C LEU A 12 -1.77 -23.64 -2.91
N GLY A 13 -0.74 -23.48 -2.07
CA GLY A 13 0.61 -24.00 -2.34
C GLY A 13 1.23 -23.44 -3.62
N LEU A 14 0.81 -22.24 -4.04
CA LEU A 14 1.26 -21.64 -5.29
C LEU A 14 2.77 -21.34 -5.21
N SER A 15 3.56 -21.97 -6.09
CA SER A 15 5.00 -21.73 -6.22
C SER A 15 5.34 -21.37 -7.66
N VAL A 16 6.23 -20.39 -7.83
CA VAL A 16 6.85 -20.15 -9.15
C VAL A 16 8.29 -20.60 -9.05
N GLY A 17 8.87 -21.06 -10.17
CA GLY A 17 10.30 -21.25 -10.26
C GLY A 17 11.05 -19.96 -9.87
N THR A 18 12.12 -20.12 -9.09
CA THR A 18 12.95 -19.03 -8.54
C THR A 18 13.49 -18.09 -9.61
N GLU A 19 13.78 -18.61 -10.81
CA GLU A 19 14.19 -17.79 -11.96
C GLU A 19 13.13 -16.74 -12.34
N PHE A 20 11.85 -17.13 -12.35
CA PHE A 20 10.77 -16.22 -12.70
C PHE A 20 10.55 -15.18 -11.60
N GLU A 21 10.66 -15.57 -10.33
CA GLU A 21 10.56 -14.64 -9.20
C GLU A 21 11.63 -13.56 -9.27
N ASN A 22 12.88 -13.96 -9.57
CA ASN A 22 14.00 -13.05 -9.75
C ASN A 22 13.77 -12.08 -10.94
N ARG A 23 13.24 -12.58 -12.06
CA ARG A 23 12.92 -11.75 -13.23
C ARG A 23 11.81 -10.74 -12.93
N VAL A 24 10.76 -11.14 -12.21
CA VAL A 24 9.67 -10.25 -11.79
C VAL A 24 10.19 -9.18 -10.83
N ALA A 25 10.95 -9.57 -9.80
CA ALA A 25 11.53 -8.62 -8.85
C ALA A 25 12.41 -7.56 -9.54
N LYS A 26 13.20 -7.98 -10.53
CA LYS A 26 14.01 -7.06 -11.33
C LYS A 26 13.15 -6.11 -12.17
N ALA A 27 12.11 -6.61 -12.85
CA ALA A 27 11.22 -5.79 -13.68
C ALA A 27 10.42 -4.76 -12.86
N CYS A 28 9.96 -5.14 -11.67
CA CYS A 28 9.28 -4.22 -10.75
C CYS A 28 10.19 -3.07 -10.29
N LYS A 29 11.47 -3.33 -10.02
CA LYS A 29 12.45 -2.30 -9.65
C LYS A 29 12.69 -1.28 -10.77
N THR A 30 12.69 -1.71 -12.03
CA THR A 30 12.93 -0.81 -13.18
C THR A 30 11.72 0.07 -13.52
N LYS A 31 10.51 -0.30 -13.06
CA LYS A 31 9.25 0.38 -13.40
C LYS A 31 8.73 1.27 -12.28
N ILE A 32 9.61 1.78 -11.41
CA ILE A 32 9.25 2.83 -10.43
C ILE A 32 9.25 4.16 -11.20
N PHE A 33 8.25 4.32 -12.06
CA PHE A 33 7.89 5.61 -12.64
C PHE A 33 6.89 6.25 -11.69
N ASN A 34 7.35 7.22 -10.91
CA ASN A 34 6.65 8.42 -10.48
C ASN A 34 7.54 9.14 -9.46
N GLU A 35 7.94 10.37 -9.75
CA GLU A 35 8.37 11.29 -8.70
C GLU A 35 7.21 11.38 -7.69
N LYS A 36 7.46 10.91 -6.46
CA LYS A 36 6.48 10.95 -5.40
C LYS A 36 6.36 12.39 -4.89
N THR A 37 5.41 13.13 -5.45
CA THR A 37 5.03 14.42 -4.88
C THR A 37 4.14 14.16 -3.66
N THR A 38 4.66 14.36 -2.45
CA THR A 38 3.88 14.25 -1.20
C THR A 38 2.70 15.22 -1.25
N SER A 39 1.48 14.69 -1.19
CA SER A 39 0.26 15.50 -1.24
C SER A 39 0.09 16.40 -0.01
N LEU A 40 -0.70 17.47 -0.12
CA LEU A 40 -1.04 18.32 1.02
C LEU A 40 -1.75 17.52 2.12
N LEU A 41 -2.66 16.61 1.74
CA LEU A 41 -3.35 15.72 2.66
C LEU A 41 -2.36 14.84 3.43
N GLN A 42 -1.36 14.27 2.76
CA GLN A 42 -0.34 13.45 3.42
C GLN A 42 0.50 14.27 4.41
N LYS A 43 0.82 15.52 4.08
CA LYS A 43 1.49 16.44 5.02
C LYS A 43 0.61 16.77 6.22
N GLU A 44 -0.69 16.96 6.01
CA GLU A 44 -1.66 17.24 7.07
C GLU A 44 -1.82 16.05 8.02
N VAL A 45 -1.97 14.84 7.48
CA VAL A 45 -2.01 13.60 8.27
C VAL A 45 -0.73 13.47 9.12
N GLY A 46 0.44 13.70 8.51
CA GLY A 46 1.71 13.70 9.25
C GLY A 46 1.73 14.71 10.41
N ARG A 47 1.26 15.94 10.17
CA ARG A 47 1.17 16.97 11.23
C ARG A 47 0.23 16.57 12.37
N LEU A 48 -0.92 15.97 12.06
CA LEU A 48 -1.87 15.50 13.06
C LEU A 48 -1.29 14.34 13.88
N LEU A 49 -0.50 13.45 13.27
CA LEU A 49 0.13 12.36 13.99
C LEU A 49 1.20 12.83 14.98
N VAL A 50 1.91 13.92 14.71
CA VAL A 50 2.88 14.49 15.66
C VAL A 50 2.23 14.79 17.01
N SER A 51 0.99 15.31 17.05
CA SER A 51 0.32 15.65 18.31
C SER A 51 -0.19 14.43 19.09
N THR A 52 -0.21 13.24 18.47
CA THR A 52 -0.68 12.01 19.13
C THR A 52 0.39 11.33 19.99
N GLY A 53 1.66 11.66 19.79
CA GLY A 53 2.79 10.98 20.46
C GLY A 53 3.03 9.53 20.04
N PHE A 54 2.36 9.04 18.99
CA PHE A 54 2.65 7.72 18.44
C PHE A 54 3.98 7.73 17.66
N ASP A 55 4.66 6.59 17.70
CA ASP A 55 5.80 6.32 16.84
C ASP A 55 5.29 5.97 15.42
N TRP A 56 5.57 6.87 14.46
CA TRP A 56 5.09 6.76 13.10
C TRP A 56 6.18 7.02 12.06
N GLU A 57 6.10 6.34 10.92
CA GLU A 57 7.03 6.46 9.79
C GLU A 57 6.24 6.69 8.49
N GLN A 58 6.76 7.54 7.62
CA GLN A 58 6.21 7.78 6.28
C GLN A 58 6.86 6.86 5.25
N GLU A 59 6.12 6.52 4.20
CA GLU A 59 6.60 5.74 3.06
C GLU A 59 7.26 4.40 3.45
N TYR A 60 6.63 3.68 4.37
CA TYR A 60 7.14 2.40 4.86
C TYR A 60 7.03 1.29 3.79
N SER A 61 8.13 0.62 3.49
CA SER A 61 8.16 -0.41 2.45
C SER A 61 7.66 -1.78 2.94
N VAL A 62 6.76 -2.41 2.19
CA VAL A 62 6.22 -3.76 2.44
C VAL A 62 6.26 -4.56 1.14
N ASP A 63 7.27 -5.42 0.99
CA ASP A 63 7.38 -6.43 -0.08
C ASP A 63 7.06 -5.93 -1.50
N GLY A 64 7.50 -4.70 -1.82
CA GLY A 64 7.34 -4.07 -3.14
C GLY A 64 6.19 -3.06 -3.23
N TYR A 65 5.36 -2.96 -2.19
CA TYR A 65 4.47 -1.83 -1.97
C TYR A 65 5.06 -0.87 -0.94
N THR A 66 4.45 0.30 -0.84
CA THR A 66 4.77 1.31 0.17
C THR A 66 3.47 1.71 0.88
N LEU A 67 3.45 1.64 2.21
CA LEU A 67 2.44 2.25 3.05
C LEU A 67 2.74 3.75 3.19
N ASP A 68 1.74 4.61 3.02
CA ASP A 68 1.98 6.05 3.07
C ASP A 68 2.40 6.52 4.45
N VAL A 69 1.78 5.98 5.51
CA VAL A 69 2.19 6.14 6.90
C VAL A 69 1.97 4.85 7.68
N VAL A 70 2.84 4.53 8.63
CA VAL A 70 2.66 3.42 9.57
C VAL A 70 2.73 3.88 11.02
N ILE A 71 2.01 3.20 11.90
CA ILE A 71 2.14 3.30 13.36
C ILE A 71 2.63 1.95 13.85
N HIS A 72 3.93 1.84 14.15
CA HIS A 72 4.62 0.55 14.34
C HIS A 72 3.99 -0.30 15.44
N HIS A 73 3.83 0.28 16.63
CA HIS A 73 3.33 -0.46 17.79
C HIS A 73 1.94 -1.06 17.58
N LYS A 74 1.09 -0.40 16.80
CA LYS A 74 -0.28 -0.86 16.54
C LYS A 74 -0.42 -1.70 15.27
N LYS A 75 0.66 -1.84 14.48
CA LYS A 75 0.65 -2.44 13.16
C LYS A 75 -0.46 -1.87 12.26
N VAL A 76 -0.68 -0.55 12.37
CA VAL A 76 -1.64 0.20 11.56
C VAL A 76 -0.91 0.85 10.40
N GLY A 77 -1.44 0.67 9.20
CA GLY A 77 -0.98 1.37 8.00
C GLY A 77 -2.05 2.34 7.52
N LEU A 78 -1.72 3.62 7.37
CA LEU A 78 -2.60 4.61 6.76
C LEU A 78 -2.24 4.74 5.29
N GLU A 79 -3.25 4.60 4.44
CA GLU A 79 -3.17 4.78 3.00
C GLU A 79 -3.97 6.01 2.60
N ILE A 80 -3.35 6.93 1.85
CA ILE A 80 -3.90 8.25 1.54
C ILE A 80 -4.20 8.32 0.05
N TYR A 81 -5.48 8.20 -0.29
CA TYR A 81 -5.94 8.10 -1.66
C TYR A 81 -6.48 9.43 -2.17
N GLY A 82 -5.84 9.95 -3.22
CA GLY A 82 -6.39 11.05 -4.01
C GLY A 82 -7.51 10.60 -4.96
N PRO A 83 -8.21 11.55 -5.61
CA PRO A 83 -9.35 11.26 -6.48
C PRO A 83 -9.09 10.26 -7.62
N SER A 84 -7.85 10.17 -8.11
CA SER A 84 -7.46 9.23 -9.18
C SER A 84 -7.53 7.75 -8.78
N HIS A 85 -7.58 7.46 -7.48
CA HIS A 85 -7.71 6.09 -6.97
C HIS A 85 -9.14 5.55 -7.05
N PHE A 86 -10.10 6.39 -7.43
CA PHE A 86 -11.52 6.09 -7.44
C PHE A 86 -12.10 6.26 -8.85
N SER A 87 -13.09 5.44 -9.17
CA SER A 87 -13.87 5.59 -10.40
C SER A 87 -14.67 6.90 -10.36
N ARG A 88 -14.67 7.66 -11.45
CA ARG A 88 -15.38 8.95 -11.52
C ARG A 88 -16.90 8.85 -11.44
N ASN A 89 -17.48 7.71 -11.81
CA ASN A 89 -18.92 7.51 -11.89
C ASN A 89 -19.53 6.93 -10.61
N THR A 90 -18.83 6.03 -9.89
CA THR A 90 -19.36 5.41 -8.66
C THR A 90 -18.60 5.79 -7.40
N GLY A 91 -17.46 6.46 -7.51
CA GLY A 91 -16.58 6.74 -6.37
C GLY A 91 -15.94 5.50 -5.76
N SER A 92 -16.08 4.32 -6.38
CA SER A 92 -15.51 3.07 -5.87
C SER A 92 -14.00 3.00 -6.14
N PRO A 93 -13.20 2.40 -5.23
CA PRO A 93 -11.76 2.27 -5.43
C PRO A 93 -11.46 1.42 -6.67
N LEU A 94 -10.47 1.84 -7.45
CA LEU A 94 -10.04 1.11 -8.64
C LEU A 94 -9.30 -0.19 -8.26
N GLY A 95 -9.25 -1.14 -9.21
CA GLY A 95 -8.59 -2.44 -9.03
C GLY A 95 -7.17 -2.37 -8.44
N PRO A 96 -6.28 -1.47 -8.90
CA PRO A 96 -4.94 -1.33 -8.31
C PRO A 96 -4.96 -0.91 -6.83
N THR A 97 -5.86 0.02 -6.46
CA THR A 97 -6.04 0.47 -5.07
C THR A 97 -6.52 -0.68 -4.19
N MET A 98 -7.56 -1.40 -4.63
CA MET A 98 -8.09 -2.57 -3.92
C MET A 98 -7.05 -3.68 -3.78
N LEU A 99 -6.26 -3.93 -4.82
CA LEU A 99 -5.21 -4.97 -4.80
C LEU A 99 -4.12 -4.63 -3.77
N LYS A 100 -3.61 -3.38 -3.78
CA LYS A 100 -2.63 -2.90 -2.80
C LYS A 100 -3.17 -3.04 -1.37
N HIS A 101 -4.40 -2.60 -1.13
CA HIS A 101 -5.02 -2.68 0.19
C HIS A 101 -5.10 -4.14 0.69
N ARG A 102 -5.63 -5.07 -0.13
CA ARG A 102 -5.74 -6.48 0.24
C ARG A 102 -4.38 -7.15 0.46
N TYR A 103 -3.38 -6.80 -0.35
CA TYR A 103 -2.01 -7.28 -0.17
C TYR A 103 -1.45 -6.88 1.20
N LEU A 104 -1.52 -5.59 1.53
CA LEU A 104 -1.02 -5.06 2.79
C LEU A 104 -1.76 -5.65 4.00
N ALA A 105 -3.08 -5.81 3.89
CA ALA A 105 -3.88 -6.49 4.90
C ALA A 105 -3.44 -7.96 5.09
N SER A 106 -3.17 -8.66 4.00
CA SER A 106 -2.68 -10.05 4.03
C SER A 106 -1.25 -10.17 4.54
N ALA A 107 -0.42 -9.13 4.37
CA ALA A 107 0.88 -8.98 5.03
C ALA A 107 0.75 -8.68 6.54
N GLY A 108 -0.47 -8.64 7.06
CA GLY A 108 -0.79 -8.54 8.48
C GLY A 108 -0.87 -7.12 9.00
N TRP A 109 -1.04 -6.12 8.13
CA TRP A 109 -1.29 -4.73 8.54
C TRP A 109 -2.78 -4.46 8.74
N HIS A 110 -3.12 -3.66 9.75
CA HIS A 110 -4.44 -3.05 9.84
C HIS A 110 -4.46 -1.79 8.95
N VAL A 111 -4.94 -1.94 7.73
CA VAL A 111 -4.91 -0.87 6.71
C VAL A 111 -6.14 0.02 6.85
N VAL A 112 -5.92 1.31 7.08
CA VAL A 112 -6.97 2.35 7.13
C VAL A 112 -6.80 3.25 5.91
N SER A 113 -7.86 3.36 5.12
CA SER A 113 -7.87 4.22 3.94
C SER A 113 -8.44 5.60 4.27
N LEU A 114 -7.66 6.63 3.99
CA LEU A 114 -8.02 8.03 4.09
C LEU A 114 -8.20 8.58 2.68
N SER A 115 -9.38 9.11 2.38
CA SER A 115 -9.66 9.74 1.09
C SER A 115 -10.11 11.17 1.29
N TRP A 116 -9.62 12.08 0.44
CA TRP A 116 -10.25 13.39 0.31
C TRP A 116 -11.56 13.22 -0.46
N GLN A 117 -12.64 12.96 0.27
CA GLN A 117 -13.99 13.10 -0.25
C GLN A 117 -14.47 14.49 0.16
N GLU A 118 -14.79 15.32 -0.83
CA GLU A 118 -15.68 16.48 -0.63
C GLU A 118 -17.12 16.01 -0.42
#